data_AF-Q2K2E1-F1
#
_entry.id   AF-Q2K2E1-F1
#
_cell.length_a   1.000
_cell.length_b   1.000
_cell.length_c   1.000
_cell.angle_alpha   90.00
_cell.angle_beta   90.00
_cell.angle_gamma   90.00
#
_symmetry.space_group_name_H-M   'P 1'
#
loop_
_entity.id
_entity.type
_entity.pdbx_description
1 polymer ?
#
loop_
_entity_poly.entity_id
_entity_poly.type
_entity_poly.pdbx_seq_one_letter_code
_entity_poly.pdbx_strand_id
1 'polypeptide(L)' 'MKYCLLCLAIVLTGCQTNDKPASCKGPIFPLNVGRWQPAPSDLHPGMADGQHERV' A
#
# COMPACT_ATOMS: atom_id res chain seq x y z
N MET A 1 19.27 3.41 33.42
CA MET A 1 18.03 3.79 32.70
C MET A 1 16.97 2.70 32.84
N LYS A 2 16.28 2.62 33.99
CA LYS A 2 15.40 1.47 34.33
C LYS A 2 14.00 1.55 33.71
N TYR A 3 13.58 2.74 33.28
CA TYR A 3 12.24 3.00 32.76
C TYR A 3 12.20 3.35 31.26
N CYS A 4 13.35 3.38 30.58
CA CYS A 4 13.41 3.71 29.15
C CYS A 4 12.48 2.83 28.31
N LEU A 5 12.46 1.52 28.57
CA LEU A 5 11.60 0.58 27.86
C LEU A 5 10.11 0.84 28.11
N LEU A 6 9.75 1.25 29.33
CA LEU A 6 8.38 1.60 29.68
C LEU A 6 7.93 2.86 28.94
N CYS A 7 8.78 3.88 28.87
CA CYS A 7 8.52 5.10 28.10
C CYS A 7 8.36 4.79 26.61
N LEU A 8 9.22 3.94 26.04
CA LEU A 8 9.14 3.50 24.64
C LEU A 8 7.83 2.75 24.34
N ALA A 9 7.39 1.87 25.24
CA ALA A 9 6.14 1.13 25.07
C ALA A 9 4.92 2.07 25.05
N ILE A 10 4.87 3.05 25.97
CA ILE A 10 3.78 4.04 26.03
C ILE A 10 3.74 4.86 24.73
N VAL A 11 4.88 5.30 24.22
CA VAL A 11 4.97 6.04 22.96
C VAL A 11 4.47 5.19 21.78
N LEU A 12 4.87 3.91 21.71
CA LEU A 12 4.41 3.00 20.66
C LEU A 12 2.89 2.78 20.69
N THR A 13 2.27 2.68 21.87
CA THR A 13 0.80 2.51 21.99
C THR A 13 0.03 3.75 21.56
N GLY A 14 0.64 4.94 21.60
CA GLY A 14 0.04 6.18 21.10
C GLY A 14 0.19 6.38 19.59
N CYS A 15 1.04 5.59 18.92
CA CYS A 15 1.18 5.60 17.47
C CYS A 15 -0.06 4.94 16.84
N GLN A 16 -1.09 5.76 16.59
CA GLN A 16 -2.28 5.34 15.88
C GLN A 16 -1.91 4.94 14.45
N THR A 17 -1.91 3.64 14.17
CA THR A 17 -1.90 3.15 12.79
C THR A 17 -3.27 3.45 12.19
N ASN A 18 -3.29 4.16 11.06
CA ASN A 18 -4.54 4.37 10.35
C ASN A 18 -4.81 3.11 9.51
N ASP A 19 -5.91 2.42 9.78
CA ASP A 19 -6.32 1.23 9.01
C ASP A 19 -6.71 1.59 7.57
N LYS A 20 -6.82 2.89 7.25
CA LYS A 20 -7.10 3.33 5.90
C LYS A 20 -5.85 3.14 5.04
N PRO A 21 -5.99 2.51 3.86
CA PRO A 21 -4.90 2.46 2.89
C PRO A 21 -4.46 3.89 2.57
N ALA A 22 -3.15 4.06 2.37
CA ALA A 22 -2.61 5.34 1.96
C ALA A 22 -3.31 5.79 0.66
N SER A 23 -4.00 6.92 0.72
CA SER A 23 -4.62 7.51 -0.46
C SER A 23 -3.59 8.40 -1.15
N CYS A 24 -3.28 8.11 -2.41
CA CYS A 24 -2.44 8.96 -3.22
C CYS A 24 -3.06 10.37 -3.28
N LYS A 25 -2.34 11.38 -2.80
CA LYS A 25 -2.73 12.79 -2.93
C LYS A 25 -1.92 13.43 -4.05
N GLY A 26 -2.59 14.26 -4.84
CA GLY A 26 -1.98 15.01 -5.95
C GLY A 26 -2.49 14.54 -7.31
N PRO A 27 -2.15 15.28 -8.37
CA PRO A 27 -2.49 14.89 -9.73
C PRO A 27 -1.80 13.57 -10.08
N ILE A 28 -2.50 12.70 -10.81
CA ILE A 28 -1.88 11.53 -11.42
C ILE A 28 -0.81 12.05 -12.38
N PHE A 29 0.46 11.78 -12.08
CA PHE A 29 1.53 12.12 -13.00
C PHE A 29 1.47 11.13 -14.17
N PRO A 30 1.27 11.60 -15.41
CA PRO A 30 1.25 10.72 -16.57
C PRO A 30 2.65 10.14 -16.79
N LEU A 31 2.93 8.98 -16.20
CA LEU A 31 4.17 8.27 -16.43
C LEU A 31 4.12 7.68 -17.84
N ASN A 32 5.07 8.05 -18.69
CA ASN A 32 5.27 7.44 -20.01
C ASN A 32 4.04 7.48 -20.95
N VAL A 33 3.25 8.56 -20.92
CA VAL A 33 2.19 8.78 -21.92
C VAL A 33 2.72 8.62 -23.34
N GLY A 34 2.11 7.72 -24.12
CA GLY A 34 2.52 7.40 -25.49
C GLY A 34 3.79 6.55 -25.63
N ARG A 35 4.47 6.21 -24.53
CA ARG A 35 5.64 5.30 -24.52
C ARG A 35 5.34 3.94 -23.89
N TRP A 36 4.33 3.87 -23.03
CA TRP A 36 3.86 2.60 -22.51
C TRP A 36 2.97 1.91 -23.55
N GLN A 37 3.43 0.75 -24.03
CA GLN A 37 2.65 -0.14 -24.88
C GLN A 37 2.44 -1.43 -24.07
N PRO A 38 1.19 -1.82 -23.77
CA PRO A 38 0.94 -3.06 -23.04
C PRO A 38 1.53 -4.22 -23.82
N ALA A 39 2.32 -5.06 -23.15
CA ALA A 39 2.69 -6.33 -23.72
C ALA A 39 1.43 -7.21 -23.80
N PRO A 40 1.32 -8.14 -24.76
CA PRO A 40 0.22 -9.09 -24.81
C PRO A 40 0.04 -9.88 -23.50
N SER A 41 1.12 -10.04 -22.74
CA SER A 41 1.12 -10.66 -21.40
C SER A 41 0.36 -9.85 -20.34
N ASP A 42 0.25 -8.54 -20.49
CA ASP A 42 -0.45 -7.65 -19.55
C ASP A 42 -1.98 -7.77 -19.67
N LEU A 43 -2.47 -8.29 -20.80
CA LEU A 43 -3.89 -8.47 -21.09
C LEU A 43 -4.44 -9.82 -20.62
N HIS A 44 -3.67 -10.63 -19.89
CA HIS A 44 -4.17 -11.92 -19.41
C HIS A 44 -5.34 -11.72 -18.44
N PRO A 45 -6.57 -12.16 -18.80
CA PRO A 45 -7.74 -12.03 -17.95
C PRO A 45 -7.62 -12.85 -16.64
N GLY A 46 -6.64 -13.75 -16.56
CA GLY A 46 -6.44 -14.65 -15.42
C GLY A 46 -5.71 -14.06 -14.21
N MET A 47 -5.30 -12.79 -14.22
CA MET A 47 -4.63 -12.15 -13.07
C MET A 47 -5.50 -11.14 -12.31
N ALA A 48 -6.69 -10.81 -12.82
CA ALA A 48 -7.63 -9.91 -12.15
C ALA A 48 -8.62 -10.62 -11.21
N ASP A 49 -8.67 -11.95 -11.22
CA ASP A 49 -9.71 -12.73 -10.54
C ASP A 49 -9.15 -13.85 -9.64
N GLY A 50 -8.12 -13.55 -8.86
CA GLY A 50 -7.47 -14.59 -8.06
C GLY A 50 -6.63 -14.08 -6.91
N GLN A 51 -7.26 -13.40 -5.95
CA GLN A 51 -7.07 -13.62 -4.50
C GLN A 51 -7.87 -12.57 -3.70
N HIS A 52 -9.19 -12.58 -3.89
CA HIS A 52 -10.13 -12.02 -2.91
C HIS A 52 -11.41 -12.87 -2.87
N GLU A 53 -11.32 -14.12 -2.43
CA GLU A 53 -12.45 -14.73 -1.74
C GLU A 53 -11.95 -15.76 -0.71
N ARG A 54 -12.61 -15.73 0.45
CA ARG A 54 -12.26 -16.41 1.70
C ARG A 54 -12.63 -17.91 1.62
N VAL A 55 -11.85 -18.78 2.28
CA VAL A 55 -12.24 -19.65 3.43
C VAL A 55 -10.96 -20.07 4.15
#